data_AF-A0A314UPZ2-F1
#
_entry.id   AF-A0A314UPZ2-F1
#
_cell.length_a   1.000
_cell.length_b   1.000
_cell.length_c   1.000
_cell.angle_alpha   90.00
_cell.angle_beta   90.00
_cell.angle_gamma   90.00
#
_symmetry.space_group_name_H-M   'P 1'
#
loop_
_entity.id
_entity.type
_entity.pdbx_description
1 polymer ?
#
loop_
_entity_poly.entity_id
_entity_poly.type
_entity_poly.pdbx_seq_one_letter_code
_entity_poly.pdbx_strand_id
1 'polypeptide(L)' 'MVQLVVAQLVHCFDWELPNNMLPSELDMTEEFGLTVPRAKHLLAVPTYRLQQQ' A
#
# COMPACT_ATOMS: atom_id res chain seq x y z
N MET A 1 16.98 -3.89 -4.72
CA MET A 1 16.07 -2.91 -5.36
C MET A 1 14.76 -2.77 -4.59
N VAL A 2 14.01 -3.86 -4.35
CA VAL A 2 12.72 -3.82 -3.62
C VAL A 2 12.82 -3.04 -2.30
N GLN A 3 13.83 -3.32 -1.47
CA GLN A 3 14.01 -2.62 -0.18
C GLN A 3 14.18 -1.10 -0.33
N LEU A 4 14.95 -0.63 -1.30
CA LEU A 4 15.17 0.80 -1.52
C LEU A 4 13.90 1.50 -1.99
N VAL A 5 13.17 0.88 -2.92
CA VAL A 5 11.89 1.41 -3.41
C VAL A 5 10.87 1.49 -2.28
N VAL A 6 10.72 0.42 -1.49
CA VAL A 6 9.81 0.41 -0.34
C VAL A 6 10.23 1.45 0.70
N ALA A 7 11.52 1.56 1.01
CA ALA A 7 12.04 2.55 1.96
C ALA A 7 11.71 3.99 1.52
N GLN A 8 11.84 4.31 0.22
CA GLN A 8 11.48 5.62 -0.31
C GLN A 8 9.97 5.89 -0.18
N LEU A 9 9.13 4.91 -0.54
CA LEU A 9 7.67 5.04 -0.47
C LEU A 9 7.15 5.25 0.96
N VAL A 10 7.68 4.53 1.94
CA VAL A 10 7.28 4.68 3.36
C VAL A 10 7.93 5.88 4.04
N HIS A 11 9.00 6.42 3.48
CA HIS A 11 9.66 7.61 4.01
C HIS A 11 8.99 8.91 3.53
N CYS A 12 8.63 8.98 2.25
CA CYS A 12 8.13 10.21 1.64
C CYS A 12 6.62 10.44 1.87
N PHE A 13 5.85 9.37 2.10
CA PHE A 13 4.40 9.44 2.11
C PHE A 13 3.78 8.81 3.36
N ASP A 14 2.73 9.46 3.85
CA ASP A 14 1.70 8.80 4.64
C ASP A 14 0.69 8.15 3.68
N TRP A 15 0.06 7.07 4.13
CA TRP A 15 -0.79 6.23 3.28
C TRP A 15 -2.16 6.07 3.90
N GLU A 16 -3.19 6.34 3.11
CA GLU A 16 -4.59 6.16 3.47
C GLU A 16 -5.27 5.17 2.52
N LEU A 17 -6.28 4.46 3.03
CA LEU A 17 -7.14 3.64 2.18
C LEU A 17 -8.20 4.53 1.52
N PRO A 18 -8.56 4.27 0.25
CA PRO A 18 -9.61 5.04 -0.41
C PRO A 18 -10.95 4.87 0.33
N ASN A 19 -11.82 5.87 0.18
CA ASN A 19 -13.20 5.83 0.68
C ASN A 19 -13.34 5.63 2.20
N ASN A 20 -12.35 6.05 3.00
CA ASN A 20 -12.34 5.88 4.47
C ASN A 20 -12.44 4.41 4.93
N MET A 21 -11.99 3.47 4.09
CA MET A 21 -11.98 2.05 4.43
C MET A 21 -11.10 1.79 5.67
N LEU A 22 -11.56 0.90 6.55
CA LEU A 22 -10.78 0.44 7.69
C LEU A 22 -9.78 -0.64 7.26
N PRO A 23 -8.61 -0.77 7.90
CA PRO A 23 -7.65 -1.84 7.59
C PRO A 23 -8.24 -3.25 7.67
N SER A 24 -9.24 -3.48 8.52
CA SER A 24 -9.94 -4.75 8.68
C SER A 24 -10.88 -5.11 7.53
N GLU A 25 -11.26 -4.14 6.70
CA GLU A 25 -12.11 -4.34 5.52
C GLU A 25 -11.30 -4.75 4.29
N LEU A 26 -9.97 -4.75 4.42
CA LEU A 26 -9.04 -5.08 3.36
C LEU A 26 -9.10 -6.59 3.04
N ASP A 27 -9.41 -6.92 1.80
CA ASP A 27 -9.45 -8.31 1.34
C ASP A 27 -8.03 -8.87 1.18
N MET A 28 -7.64 -9.75 2.10
CA MET A 28 -6.33 -10.40 2.14
C MET A 28 -6.35 -11.81 1.50
N THR A 29 -7.43 -12.18 0.81
CA THR A 29 -7.45 -13.43 0.05
C THR A 29 -6.41 -13.41 -1.07
N GLU A 30 -5.87 -14.57 -1.40
CA GLU A 30 -4.81 -14.77 -2.39
C GLU A 30 -5.38 -15.45 -3.65
N GLU A 31 -4.77 -15.17 -4.79
CA GLU A 31 -5.02 -15.91 -6.02
C GLU A 31 -3.96 -17.02 -6.16
N PHE A 32 -4.39 -18.25 -6.45
CA PHE A 32 -3.50 -19.40 -6.54
C PHE A 32 -2.84 -19.50 -7.92
N GLY A 33 -1.52 -19.73 -7.96
CA GLY A 33 -0.78 -19.88 -9.21
C GLY A 33 0.73 -20.01 -9.02
N LEU A 34 1.50 -19.73 -10.08
CA LEU A 34 2.97 -19.71 -10.04
C LEU A 34 3.51 -18.64 -9.08
N THR A 35 2.80 -17.51 -9.01
CA THR A 35 2.95 -16.52 -7.95
C THR A 35 1.68 -16.55 -7.10
N VAL A 36 1.77 -16.03 -5.88
CA VAL A 36 0.64 -15.99 -4.93
C VAL A 36 0.35 -14.51 -4.59
N PRO A 37 -0.20 -13.73 -5.54
CA PRO A 37 -0.58 -12.34 -5.26
C PRO A 37 -1.88 -12.30 -4.46
N ARG A 38 -2.21 -11.13 -3.89
CA ARG A 38 -3.56 -10.88 -3.37
C ARG A 38 -4.57 -10.93 -4.50
N ALA A 39 -5.71 -11.58 -4.25
CA ALA A 39 -6.83 -11.68 -5.19
C ALA A 39 -7.42 -10.32 -5.57
N LYS A 40 -7.27 -9.33 -4.69
CA LYS A 40 -7.58 -7.93 -4.97
C LYS A 40 -6.35 -7.06 -4.74
N HIS A 41 -6.04 -6.22 -5.73
CA HIS A 41 -4.95 -5.27 -5.63
C HIS A 41 -5.12 -4.34 -4.42
N LEU A 42 -4.02 -4.08 -3.72
CA LEU A 42 -3.98 -3.04 -2.69
C LEU A 42 -4.07 -1.66 -3.36
N LEU A 43 -5.08 -0.89 -2.97
CA LEU A 43 -5.17 0.53 -3.30
C LEU A 43 -4.76 1.33 -2.07
N ALA A 44 -3.89 2.32 -2.27
CA ALA A 44 -3.45 3.22 -1.22
C ALA A 44 -3.26 4.62 -1.83
N VAL A 45 -3.70 5.64 -1.11
CA VAL A 45 -3.61 7.04 -1.50
C VAL A 45 -2.44 7.65 -0.73
N PRO A 46 -1.36 8.08 -1.40
CA PRO A 46 -0.24 8.72 -0.74
C PRO A 46 -0.51 10.20 -0.49
N THR A 47 -0.12 10.69 0.69
CA THR A 47 -0.01 12.11 1.01
C THR A 47 1.43 12.40 1.44
N TYR A 48 2.01 13.53 1.02
CA TYR A 48 3.39 13.85 1.40
C TYR A 48 3.50 14.01 2.91
N ARG A 49 4.29 13.15 3.55
CA ARG A 49 4.50 13.19 5.02
C ARG A 49 5.31 14.40 5.44
N LEU A 50 6.30 14.75 4.62
CA LEU A 50 7.14 15.92 4.83
C LEU A 50 6.63 17.02 3.89
N GLN A 51 5.73 17.86 4.38
CA GLN A 51 5.46 19.14 3.72
C GLN A 51 6.77 19.93 3.74
N GLN A 52 7.18 20.49 2.60
CA GLN A 52 8.33 21.42 2.58
C GLN A 52 8.05 22.52 3.63
N GLN A 53 8.95 22.65 4.61
CA GLN A 53 9.04 23.87 5.43
C GLN A 53 9.34 25.07 4.53
#